data_AF-A0A3M8C921-F1
#
_entry.id   AF-A0A3M8C921-F1
#
_cell.length_a   1.000
_cell.length_b   1.000
_cell.length_c   1.000
_cell.angle_alpha   90.00
_cell.angle_beta   90.00
_cell.angle_gamma   90.00
#
_symmetry.space_group_name_H-M   'P 1'
#
loop_
_entity.id
_entity.type
_entity.pdbx_description
1 polymer ?
#
loop_
_entity_poly.entity_id
_entity_poly.type
_entity_poly.pdbx_seq_one_letter_code
_entity_poly.pdbx_strand_id
1 'polypeptide(L)'
;MTLAQQKLFYEAKLKEQQTEAATLKNAIAKGEYIKRDDVVAELQRFFTTLKRSMSGFSRKIAMEVAPYVEPEQVRLIEQNITDTTNAVLQQMSVRGVYDAKK
;
A
#
# COMPACT_ATOMS: atom_id res chain seq x y z
N MET A 1 -35.35 39.94 -6.72
CA MET A 1 -35.45 38.98 -7.84
C MET A 1 -36.91 38.61 -8.03
N THR A 2 -37.37 38.51 -9.26
CA THR A 2 -38.71 37.99 -9.57
C THR A 2 -38.75 36.47 -9.46
N LEU A 3 -39.94 35.88 -9.32
CA LEU A 3 -40.15 34.41 -9.29
C LEU A 3 -39.54 33.71 -10.52
N ALA A 4 -39.65 34.34 -11.70
CA ALA A 4 -39.05 33.84 -12.93
C ALA A 4 -37.51 33.85 -12.88
N GLN A 5 -36.90 34.91 -12.32
CA GLN A 5 -35.46 34.98 -12.13
C GLN A 5 -34.95 33.94 -11.13
N GLN A 6 -35.69 33.69 -10.05
CA GLN A 6 -35.35 32.66 -9.08
C GLN A 6 -35.42 31.26 -9.69
N LYS A 7 -36.48 30.96 -10.45
CA LYS A 7 -36.62 29.68 -11.15
C LYS A 7 -35.46 29.44 -12.11
N LEU A 8 -35.13 30.42 -12.95
CA LEU A 8 -34.02 30.33 -13.90
C LEU A 8 -32.68 30.10 -13.20
N PHE A 9 -32.43 30.79 -12.08
CA PHE A 9 -31.22 30.62 -11.28
C PHE A 9 -31.08 29.19 -10.74
N TYR A 10 -32.15 28.62 -10.18
CA TYR A 10 -32.12 27.26 -9.65
C TYR A 10 -32.04 26.20 -10.75
N GLU A 11 -32.67 26.41 -11.91
CA GLU A 11 -32.52 25.53 -13.08
C GLU A 11 -31.09 25.53 -13.62
N ALA A 12 -30.45 26.71 -13.71
CA ALA A 12 -29.05 26.82 -14.10
C ALA A 12 -28.13 26.07 -13.12
N LYS A 13 -28.33 26.28 -11.81
CA LYS A 13 -27.56 25.61 -10.76
C LYS A 13 -27.75 24.09 -10.76
N LEU A 14 -28.97 23.60 -10.99
CA LEU A 14 -29.24 22.17 -11.11
C LEU A 14 -28.48 21.56 -12.30
N LYS A 15 -28.48 22.25 -13.44
CA LYS A 15 -27.80 21.78 -14.66
C LYS A 15 -26.27 21.79 -14.51
N GLU A 16 -25.73 22.76 -13.79
CA GLU A 16 -24.32 22.79 -13.40
C GLU A 16 -23.95 21.56 -12.54
N GLN A 17 -24.71 21.30 -11.47
CA GLN A 17 -24.50 20.12 -10.62
C GLN A 17 -24.64 18.78 -11.37
N GLN A 18 -25.58 18.70 -12.31
CA GLN A 18 -25.72 17.52 -13.18
C GLN A 18 -24.49 17.33 -14.08
N THR A 19 -23.92 18.41 -14.61
CA THR A 19 -22.72 18.38 -15.44
C THR A 19 -21.49 17.95 -14.65
N GLU A 20 -21.33 18.44 -13.41
CA GLU A 20 -20.28 18.01 -12.49
C GLU A 20 -20.40 16.52 -12.16
N ALA A 21 -21.60 16.06 -11.81
CA ALA A 21 -21.85 14.66 -11.51
C ALA A 21 -21.57 13.74 -12.72
N ALA A 22 -21.91 14.17 -13.93
CA ALA A 22 -21.60 13.44 -15.16
C ALA A 22 -20.08 13.40 -15.42
N THR A 23 -19.38 14.51 -15.21
CA THR A 23 -17.92 14.59 -15.35
C THR A 23 -17.22 13.63 -14.39
N LEU A 24 -17.64 13.62 -13.11
CA LEU A 24 -17.09 12.70 -12.12
C LEU A 24 -17.36 11.23 -12.48
N LYS A 25 -18.59 10.90 -12.90
CA LYS A 25 -18.93 9.53 -13.35
C LYS A 25 -18.08 9.10 -14.54
N ASN A 26 -17.89 9.99 -15.52
CA ASN A 26 -17.07 9.71 -16.69
C ASN A 26 -15.60 9.48 -16.31
N ALA A 27 -15.05 10.27 -15.39
CA ALA A 27 -13.68 10.11 -14.91
C ALA A 27 -13.47 8.79 -14.14
N ILE A 28 -14.46 8.39 -13.31
CA ILE A 28 -14.46 7.08 -12.65
C ILE A 28 -14.50 5.95 -13.70
N ALA A 29 -15.36 6.07 -14.72
CA ALA A 29 -15.47 5.06 -15.78
C ALA A 29 -14.22 4.96 -16.65
N LYS A 30 -13.48 6.07 -16.83
CA LYS A 30 -12.16 6.09 -17.49
C LYS A 30 -11.04 5.48 -16.66
N GLY A 31 -11.27 5.18 -15.38
CA GLY A 31 -10.25 4.65 -14.47
C GLY A 31 -9.34 5.71 -13.85
N GLU A 32 -9.72 6.99 -13.92
CA GLU A 32 -8.95 8.07 -13.28
C GLU A 32 -9.05 8.03 -11.74
N TYR A 33 -10.05 7.30 -11.21
CA TYR A 33 -10.27 7.12 -9.79
C TYR A 33 -10.38 5.63 -9.44
N ILE A 34 -9.73 5.25 -8.33
CA ILE A 34 -9.81 3.91 -7.76
C ILE A 34 -10.55 4.03 -6.43
N LYS A 35 -11.41 3.05 -6.12
CA LYS A 35 -12.06 3.00 -4.81
C LYS A 35 -11.03 2.76 -3.73
N ARG A 36 -11.14 3.53 -2.65
CA ARG A 36 -10.26 3.41 -1.49
C ARG A 36 -10.20 1.97 -0.95
N ASP A 37 -11.35 1.32 -0.83
CA ASP A 37 -11.42 -0.04 -0.26
C ASP A 37 -10.67 -1.07 -1.12
N ASP A 38 -10.71 -0.92 -2.44
CA ASP A 38 -9.98 -1.79 -3.38
C ASP A 38 -8.47 -1.59 -3.20
N VAL A 39 -8.01 -0.34 -3.13
CA VAL A 39 -6.59 0.00 -2.89
C VAL A 39 -6.12 -0.55 -1.53
N VAL A 40 -6.92 -0.36 -0.47
CA VAL A 40 -6.58 -0.85 0.87
C VAL A 40 -6.50 -2.37 0.88
N ALA A 41 -7.46 -3.07 0.28
CA ALA A 41 -7.49 -4.53 0.22
C ALA A 41 -6.34 -5.11 -0.62
N GLU A 42 -5.95 -4.43 -1.71
CA GLU A 42 -4.82 -4.82 -2.55
C GLU A 42 -3.49 -4.62 -1.81
N LEU A 43 -3.26 -3.44 -1.23
CA LEU A 43 -2.07 -3.14 -0.44
C LEU A 43 -1.94 -4.09 0.75
N GLN A 44 -3.03 -4.37 1.46
CA GLN A 44 -3.02 -5.31 2.58
C GLN A 44 -2.60 -6.73 2.14
N ARG A 45 -3.11 -7.20 1.00
CA ARG A 45 -2.70 -8.48 0.40
C ARG A 45 -1.23 -8.47 -0.02
N PHE A 46 -0.78 -7.41 -0.66
CA PHE A 46 0.60 -7.24 -1.06
C PHE A 46 1.55 -7.27 0.14
N PHE A 47 1.33 -6.43 1.15
CA PHE A 47 2.20 -6.35 2.34
C PHE A 47 2.18 -7.63 3.17
N THR A 48 1.03 -8.30 3.25
CA THR A 48 0.96 -9.63 3.91
C THR A 48 1.82 -10.66 3.18
N THR A 49 1.76 -10.66 1.84
CA THR A 49 2.56 -11.58 1.02
C THR A 49 4.03 -11.25 1.12
N LEU A 50 4.41 -9.97 1.00
CA LEU A 50 5.77 -9.49 1.15
C LEU A 50 6.38 -9.91 2.50
N LYS A 51 5.68 -9.65 3.61
CA LYS A 51 6.14 -10.03 4.95
C LYS A 51 6.42 -11.53 5.05
N ARG A 52 5.51 -12.37 4.54
CA ARG A 52 5.67 -13.83 4.55
C ARG A 52 6.86 -14.27 3.72
N SER A 53 7.02 -13.72 2.51
CA SER A 53 8.15 -14.03 1.62
C SER A 53 9.49 -13.67 2.26
N MET A 54 9.60 -12.46 2.83
CA MET A 54 10.84 -12.01 3.48
C MET A 54 11.18 -12.83 4.73
N SER A 55 10.18 -13.18 5.53
CA SER A 55 10.37 -14.02 6.73
C SER A 55 10.85 -15.43 6.38
N GLY A 56 10.57 -15.93 5.18
CA GLY A 56 11.03 -17.24 4.71
C GLY A 56 12.49 -17.27 4.26
N PHE A 57 13.10 -16.11 3.97
CA PHE A 57 14.46 -16.06 3.45
C PHE A 57 15.53 -16.40 4.48
N SER A 58 15.37 -16.02 5.75
CA SER A 58 16.37 -16.28 6.79
C SER A 58 16.69 -17.76 6.91
N ARG A 59 15.65 -18.59 7.04
CA ARG A 59 15.78 -20.05 7.12
C ARG A 59 16.36 -20.64 5.84
N LYS A 60 15.94 -20.16 4.66
CA LYS A 60 16.46 -20.67 3.39
C LYS A 60 17.96 -20.40 3.25
N ILE A 61 18.39 -19.17 3.56
CA ILE A 61 19.81 -18.77 3.54
C ILE A 61 20.60 -19.58 4.58
N ALA A 62 20.07 -19.75 5.80
CA ALA A 62 20.70 -20.55 6.85
C ALA A 62 20.97 -22.00 6.39
N MET A 63 20.01 -22.62 5.72
CA MET A 63 20.15 -23.96 5.15
C MET A 63 21.18 -24.02 4.01
N GLU A 64 21.27 -22.98 3.18
CA GLU A 64 22.26 -22.91 2.09
C GLU A 64 23.69 -22.74 2.62
N VAL A 65 23.88 -22.00 3.72
CA VAL A 65 25.21 -21.82 4.32
C VAL A 65 25.62 -22.94 5.28
N ALA A 66 24.67 -23.73 5.79
CA ALA A 66 24.92 -24.78 6.78
C ALA A 66 26.05 -25.77 6.45
N PRO A 67 26.28 -26.19 5.19
CA PRO A 67 27.40 -27.09 4.86
C PRO A 67 28.79 -26.46 5.00
N TYR A 68 28.89 -25.13 5.12
CA TYR A 68 30.14 -24.37 5.04
C TYR A 68 30.58 -23.76 6.38
N VAL A 69 29.73 -23.81 7.40
CA VAL A 69 29.97 -23.18 8.71
C VAL A 69 29.53 -24.08 9.85
N GLU A 70 30.03 -23.80 11.05
CA GLU A 70 29.66 -24.55 12.25
C GLU A 70 28.17 -24.34 12.61
N PRO A 71 27.48 -25.33 13.22
CA PRO A 71 26.06 -25.23 13.54
C PRO A 71 25.69 -24.00 14.39
N GLU A 72 26.59 -23.54 15.26
CA GLU A 72 26.40 -22.33 16.06
C GLU A 72 26.39 -21.07 15.17
N GLN A 73 27.29 -21.01 14.19
CA GLN A 73 27.36 -19.89 13.24
C GLN A 73 26.12 -19.85 12.33
N VAL A 74 25.58 -21.01 11.93
CA VAL A 74 24.31 -21.08 11.17
C VAL A 74 23.17 -20.40 11.94
N ARG A 75 23.03 -20.74 13.23
CA ARG A 75 21.98 -20.17 14.08
C ARG A 75 22.13 -18.66 14.25
N LEU A 76 23.37 -18.19 14.44
CA LEU A 76 23.67 -16.77 14.57
C LEU A 76 23.33 -16.01 13.27
N ILE A 77 23.70 -16.55 12.10
CA ILE A 77 23.38 -15.97 10.80
C ILE A 77 21.85 -15.91 10.60
N GLU A 78 21.14 -16.99 10.89
CA GLU A 78 19.67 -17.04 10.76
C GLU A 78 18.98 -15.98 11.64
N GLN A 79 19.43 -15.85 12.90
CA GLN A 79 18.92 -14.84 13.83
C GLN A 79 19.20 -13.42 13.32
N ASN A 80 20.45 -13.13 12.93
CA ASN A 80 20.84 -11.81 12.43
C ASN A 80 20.02 -11.37 11.20
N ILE A 81 19.80 -12.29 10.25
CA ILE A 81 18.98 -12.02 9.07
C ILE A 81 17.52 -11.78 9.48
N THR A 82 16.99 -12.59 10.40
CA THR A 82 15.62 -12.45 10.90
C THR A 82 15.41 -11.10 11.58
N ASP A 83 16.32 -10.71 12.47
CA ASP A 83 16.23 -9.45 13.22
C ASP A 83 16.37 -8.24 12.30
N THR A 84 17.31 -8.29 11.36
CA THR A 84 17.50 -7.23 10.35
C THR A 84 16.26 -7.08 9.48
N THR A 85 15.71 -8.19 9.00
CA THR A 85 14.49 -8.21 8.17
C THR A 85 13.31 -7.62 8.94
N ASN A 86 13.13 -8.00 10.20
CA ASN A 86 12.06 -7.48 11.05
C ASN A 86 12.22 -5.98 11.31
N ALA A 87 13.45 -5.51 11.55
CA ALA A 87 13.74 -4.09 11.74
C ALA A 87 13.39 -3.26 10.50
N VAL A 88 13.78 -3.73 9.31
CA VAL A 88 13.45 -3.07 8.03
C VAL A 88 11.93 -3.00 7.84
N LEU A 89 11.23 -4.13 7.99
CA LEU A 89 9.78 -4.21 7.83
C LEU A 89 9.05 -3.29 8.83
N GLN A 90 9.55 -3.20 10.06
CA GLN A 90 8.99 -2.29 11.07
C GLN A 90 9.15 -0.83 10.64
N GLN A 91 10.34 -0.42 10.21
CA GLN A 91 10.58 0.96 9.74
C GLN A 91 9.68 1.32 8.54
N MET A 92 9.54 0.41 7.59
CA MET A 92 8.63 0.57 6.45
C MET A 92 7.17 0.71 6.88
N SER A 93 6.73 -0.02 7.90
CA SER A 93 5.34 0.04 8.38
C SER A 93 4.96 1.34 9.11
N VAL A 94 5.93 2.03 9.71
CA VAL A 94 5.68 3.24 10.51
C VAL A 94 5.92 4.52 9.72
N ARG A 95 7.03 4.58 8.96
CA ARG A 95 7.46 5.80 8.26
C ARG A 95 7.49 5.66 6.74
N GLY A 96 7.41 4.45 6.21
CA GLY A 96 7.62 4.18 4.78
C GLY A 96 9.06 4.45 4.31
N VAL A 97 10.01 4.68 5.23
CA VAL A 97 11.41 4.99 4.96
C VAL A 97 12.29 4.01 5.72
N TYR A 98 13.29 3.45 5.03
CA TYR A 98 14.32 2.59 5.62
C TYR A 98 15.60 3.39 5.86
N ASP A 99 16.04 3.43 7.12
CA ASP A 99 17.30 4.04 7.53
C ASP A 99 18.32 2.93 7.80
N ALA A 100 19.20 2.66 6.83
CA ALA A 100 20.30 1.71 7.00
C ALA A 100 21.25 2.22 8.10
N LYS A 101 21.51 1.40 9.13
CA LYS A 101 22.61 1.68 10.07
C LYS A 101 23.92 1.57 9.29
N LYS A 102 24.75 2.61 9.38
CA LYS A 102 26.11 2.66 8.81
C LYS A 102 27.03 1.65 9.51
#